data_AF-A0A7V0ZNM4-F1
#
_entry.id   AF-A0A7V0ZNM4-F1
#
_cell.length_a   1.000
_cell.length_b   1.000
_cell.length_c   1.000
_cell.angle_alpha   90.00
_cell.angle_beta   90.00
_cell.angle_gamma   90.00
#
_symmetry.space_group_name_H-M   'P 1'
#
loop_
_entity.id
_entity.type
_entity.pdbx_description
1 polymer ?
#
loop_
_entity_poly.entity_id
_entity_poly.type
_entity_poly.pdbx_seq_one_letter_code
_entity_poly.pdbx_strand_id
1 'polypeptide(L)'
;MSTLLLRQVAIDTYKENVAYLHRDCKVYRSEGFQALSKIEIHNQENGQSIIAILNVVDDESITAPGELGLCEQAFSQFGKKENVAVRIAHAPIPDSIKSVHKKIAGDRLSFDDYRGITRDIVANRYSKIEIAAFLVACTEIGLERDEVLYLTKAMIETGRRLDWGEPLVVDKHCIGGIPGNRTTMLIVPIVAAHGMLIPKTSSRAITSPAGTADTMEVLARVELSPQQLHKIVRSQRACLGWGGTAGLAPVDDILISVERPLLMDSPGQLVASILAKKIAAGATHLIIDIPIGATAKVRSRNGALVLRKLFEYVGDHLGLNLEVVLTDGRQPVGRGIGPVLESRDIMQVLKNDLQAPVDLREKGLHLAGRILEFDPDIRGGQGYAIARDILDSGRALAKMQAIINAQGRNPTPPQIGRLRQAVPASHSGYITAIDNLQLAHIARLAGAPMDKGAGVDLHKKLGDPVNVGESIYSIYAEFPADFEFAKESAEQDSGFNIGEKYDDERP
;
A
#
# COMPACT_ATOMS: atom_id res chain seq x y z
N MET A 1 -25.35 -31.91 19.26
CA MET A 1 -24.35 -30.83 19.17
C MET A 1 -24.46 -29.98 20.41
N SER A 2 -23.40 -29.97 21.22
CA SER A 2 -23.36 -29.22 22.47
C SER A 2 -23.24 -27.73 22.17
N THR A 3 -24.02 -26.92 22.86
CA THR A 3 -23.95 -25.45 22.76
C THR A 3 -22.84 -24.93 23.66
N LEU A 4 -22.01 -24.02 23.16
CA LEU A 4 -20.96 -23.31 23.90
C LEU A 4 -21.38 -21.85 24.10
N LEU A 5 -20.83 -21.20 25.13
CA LEU A 5 -21.02 -19.76 25.35
C LEU A 5 -19.85 -18.96 24.76
N LEU A 6 -20.16 -17.91 24.01
CA LEU A 6 -19.14 -17.08 23.39
C LEU A 6 -18.44 -16.17 24.40
N ARG A 7 -17.11 -16.13 24.36
CA ARG A 7 -16.26 -15.27 25.21
C ARG A 7 -15.30 -14.44 24.36
N GLN A 8 -15.10 -13.18 24.73
CA GLN A 8 -14.04 -12.37 24.12
C GLN A 8 -12.68 -12.78 24.71
N VAL A 9 -11.71 -13.02 23.83
CA VAL A 9 -10.30 -13.19 24.21
C VAL A 9 -9.54 -12.01 23.62
N ALA A 10 -8.98 -11.16 24.49
CA ALA A 10 -8.26 -9.93 24.13
C ALA A 10 -6.86 -10.21 23.56
N ILE A 11 -6.81 -10.99 22.48
CA ILE A 11 -5.61 -11.32 21.72
C ILE A 11 -5.80 -10.80 20.30
N ASP A 12 -4.86 -9.98 19.84
CA ASP A 12 -4.73 -9.59 18.43
C ASP A 12 -3.95 -10.66 17.67
N THR A 13 -4.63 -11.32 16.74
CA THR A 13 -4.07 -12.37 15.88
C THR A 13 -3.76 -11.86 14.47
N TYR A 14 -3.77 -10.54 14.27
CA TYR A 14 -3.36 -9.85 13.05
C TYR A 14 -4.07 -10.35 11.79
N LYS A 15 -5.34 -9.94 11.64
CA LYS A 15 -6.22 -10.24 10.48
C LYS A 15 -6.63 -11.71 10.30
N GLU A 16 -6.30 -12.62 11.22
CA GLU A 16 -6.70 -14.02 11.18
C GLU A 16 -7.73 -14.37 12.25
N ASN A 17 -8.83 -15.03 11.86
CA ASN A 17 -9.84 -15.48 12.81
C ASN A 17 -9.35 -16.71 13.59
N VAL A 18 -9.16 -16.56 14.89
CA VAL A 18 -8.72 -17.64 15.79
C VAL A 18 -9.77 -17.85 16.87
N ALA A 19 -10.10 -19.12 17.09
CA ALA A 19 -10.99 -19.57 18.15
C ALA A 19 -10.19 -20.38 19.18
N TYR A 20 -10.62 -20.33 20.43
CA TYR A 20 -9.96 -20.99 21.55
C TYR A 20 -10.95 -21.92 22.25
N LEU A 21 -10.56 -23.19 22.41
CA LEU A 21 -11.28 -24.16 23.24
C LEU A 21 -10.36 -24.68 24.34
N HIS A 22 -10.94 -24.87 25.53
CA HIS A 22 -10.25 -25.58 26.59
C HIS A 22 -10.04 -27.06 26.21
N ARG A 23 -8.92 -27.66 26.58
CA ARG A 23 -8.63 -29.09 26.30
C ARG A 23 -9.64 -30.06 26.92
N ASP A 24 -10.24 -29.67 28.04
CA ASP A 24 -11.31 -30.41 28.71
C ASP A 24 -12.72 -30.15 28.14
N CYS A 25 -12.84 -29.32 27.10
CA CYS A 25 -14.13 -29.11 26.44
C CYS A 25 -14.66 -30.42 25.87
N LYS A 26 -15.91 -30.76 26.20
CA LYS A 26 -16.56 -32.00 25.75
C LYS A 26 -16.63 -32.08 24.22
N VAL A 27 -16.89 -30.94 23.57
CA VAL A 27 -17.03 -30.86 22.11
C VAL A 27 -15.70 -31.17 21.42
N TYR A 28 -14.59 -30.64 21.96
CA TYR A 28 -13.24 -30.94 21.46
C TYR A 28 -12.93 -32.43 21.52
N ARG A 29 -13.27 -33.10 22.64
CA ARG A 29 -13.01 -34.54 22.83
C ARG A 29 -13.94 -35.45 22.03
N SER A 30 -15.21 -35.08 21.86
CA SER A 30 -16.21 -35.95 21.24
C SER A 30 -16.25 -35.85 19.72
N GLU A 31 -15.99 -34.67 19.15
CA GLU A 31 -16.13 -34.42 17.71
C GLU A 31 -14.79 -34.47 16.94
N GLY A 32 -13.71 -34.87 17.62
CA GLY A 32 -12.42 -35.17 16.98
C GLY A 32 -11.71 -33.95 16.39
N PHE A 33 -12.01 -32.75 16.89
CA PHE A 33 -11.31 -31.53 16.48
C PHE A 33 -9.84 -31.62 16.85
N GLN A 34 -8.97 -31.15 15.95
CA GLN A 34 -7.53 -31.04 16.19
C GLN A 34 -7.15 -29.57 16.32
N ALA A 35 -6.12 -29.27 17.12
CA ALA A 35 -5.51 -27.95 17.07
C ALA A 35 -5.10 -27.61 15.62
N LEU A 36 -5.25 -26.34 15.24
CA LEU A 36 -5.07 -25.80 13.89
C LEU A 36 -6.08 -26.27 12.83
N SER A 37 -7.09 -27.07 13.21
CA SER A 37 -8.20 -27.37 12.30
C SER A 37 -9.10 -26.15 12.12
N LYS A 38 -9.68 -26.01 10.93
CA LYS A 38 -10.70 -24.98 10.67
C LYS A 38 -12.04 -25.45 11.19
N ILE A 39 -12.69 -24.60 11.95
CA ILE A 39 -14.05 -24.80 12.45
C ILE A 39 -14.97 -23.73 11.89
N GLU A 40 -16.21 -24.11 11.64
CA GLU A 40 -17.30 -23.18 11.38
C GLU A 40 -18.07 -22.96 12.68
N ILE A 41 -18.26 -21.71 13.04
CA ILE A 41 -18.92 -21.28 14.26
C ILE A 41 -20.25 -20.67 13.89
N HIS A 42 -21.34 -21.25 14.37
CA HIS A 42 -22.72 -20.87 14.09
C HIS A 42 -23.36 -20.18 15.29
N ASN A 43 -23.80 -18.94 15.09
CA ASN A 43 -24.57 -18.21 16.07
C ASN A 43 -26.02 -18.72 16.06
N GLN A 44 -26.50 -19.21 17.21
CA GLN A 44 -27.86 -19.76 17.31
C GLN A 44 -28.96 -18.70 17.30
N GLU A 45 -28.65 -17.44 17.64
CA GLU A 45 -29.64 -16.36 17.74
C GLU A 45 -29.96 -15.73 16.39
N ASN A 46 -28.96 -15.54 15.53
CA ASN A 46 -29.10 -14.80 14.26
C ASN A 46 -28.74 -15.63 13.01
N GLY A 47 -28.30 -16.88 13.18
CA GLY A 47 -27.92 -17.77 12.08
C GLY A 47 -26.63 -17.39 11.36
N GLN A 48 -25.88 -16.40 11.85
CA GLN A 48 -24.60 -15.99 11.28
C GLN A 48 -23.55 -17.07 11.52
N SER A 49 -22.73 -17.38 10.51
CA SER A 49 -21.56 -18.22 10.67
C SER A 49 -20.26 -17.51 10.30
N ILE A 50 -19.17 -17.92 10.97
CA ILE A 50 -17.79 -17.53 10.62
C ILE A 50 -16.90 -18.75 10.63
N ILE A 51 -15.78 -18.68 9.93
CA ILE A 51 -14.72 -19.69 9.99
C ILE A 51 -13.57 -19.14 10.84
N ALA A 52 -13.01 -20.01 11.67
CA ALA A 52 -11.85 -19.71 12.50
C ALA A 52 -10.92 -20.92 12.60
N ILE A 53 -9.64 -20.65 12.84
CA ILE A 53 -8.65 -21.67 13.17
C ILE A 53 -8.75 -21.97 14.67
N LEU A 54 -8.89 -23.25 15.02
CA LEU A 54 -9.02 -23.67 16.41
C LEU A 54 -7.65 -23.80 17.08
N ASN A 55 -7.43 -23.05 18.14
CA ASN A 55 -6.37 -23.25 19.11
C ASN A 55 -6.92 -23.89 20.39
N VAL A 56 -6.10 -24.71 21.03
CA VAL A 56 -6.45 -25.39 22.28
C VAL A 56 -5.67 -24.75 23.41
N VAL A 57 -6.37 -24.43 24.50
CA VAL A 57 -5.78 -23.84 25.70
C VAL A 57 -5.98 -24.74 26.90
N ASP A 58 -5.09 -24.61 27.89
CA ASP A 58 -5.12 -25.35 29.15
C ASP A 58 -5.43 -24.43 30.35
N ASP A 59 -5.52 -23.12 30.13
CA ASP A 59 -5.78 -22.11 31.15
C ASP A 59 -7.26 -21.68 31.09
N GLU A 60 -8.01 -21.98 32.15
CA GLU A 60 -9.43 -21.62 32.27
C GLU A 60 -9.66 -20.11 32.31
N SER A 61 -8.65 -19.29 32.64
CA SER A 61 -8.75 -17.83 32.60
C SER A 61 -8.88 -17.29 31.17
N ILE A 62 -8.35 -18.03 30.19
CA ILE A 62 -8.48 -17.71 28.77
C ILE A 62 -9.86 -18.14 28.27
N THR A 63 -10.21 -19.42 28.43
CA THR A 63 -11.54 -19.97 28.11
C THR A 63 -11.88 -21.16 28.98
N ALA A 64 -13.09 -21.19 29.55
CA ALA A 64 -13.57 -22.32 30.34
C ALA A 64 -14.05 -23.48 29.44
N PRO A 65 -14.15 -24.73 29.97
CA PRO A 65 -14.58 -25.91 29.19
C PRO A 65 -15.97 -25.83 28.51
N GLY A 66 -16.84 -24.92 28.95
CA GLY A 66 -18.17 -24.66 28.37
C GLY A 66 -18.22 -23.45 27.42
N GLU A 67 -17.08 -22.81 27.17
CA GLU A 67 -16.98 -21.57 26.41
C GLU A 67 -16.25 -21.79 25.07
N LEU A 68 -16.50 -20.88 24.13
CA LEU A 68 -15.72 -20.69 22.92
C LEU A 68 -15.14 -19.28 22.93
N GLY A 69 -13.83 -19.19 23.07
CA GLY A 69 -13.12 -17.92 23.00
C GLY A 69 -12.91 -17.50 21.55
N LEU A 70 -13.09 -16.22 21.25
CA LEU A 70 -12.72 -15.64 19.96
C LEU A 70 -11.71 -14.51 20.16
N CYS A 71 -10.70 -14.46 19.29
CA CYS A 71 -9.80 -13.31 19.20
C CYS A 71 -10.57 -12.02 18.88
N GLU A 72 -9.95 -10.85 19.10
CA GLU A 72 -10.63 -9.55 18.96
C GLU A 72 -11.32 -9.37 17.61
N GLN A 73 -10.67 -9.80 16.54
CA GLN A 73 -11.20 -9.68 15.18
C GLN A 73 -12.39 -10.61 14.94
N ALA A 74 -12.27 -11.90 15.29
CA ALA A 74 -13.33 -12.87 15.08
C ALA A 74 -14.56 -12.48 15.92
N PHE A 75 -14.34 -12.04 17.16
CA PHE A 75 -15.38 -11.53 18.04
C PHE A 75 -16.07 -10.27 17.46
N SER A 76 -15.29 -9.37 16.85
CA SER A 76 -15.81 -8.19 16.15
C SER A 76 -16.68 -8.57 14.94
N GLN A 77 -16.26 -9.54 14.13
CA GLN A 77 -17.05 -10.05 13.00
C GLN A 77 -18.32 -10.77 13.45
N PHE A 78 -18.27 -11.41 14.62
CA PHE A 78 -19.39 -12.12 15.22
C PHE A 78 -20.36 -11.23 16.01
N GLY A 79 -20.22 -9.89 15.90
CA GLY A 79 -21.18 -8.92 16.43
C GLY A 79 -20.92 -8.42 17.84
N LYS A 80 -19.76 -8.72 18.45
CA LYS A 80 -19.31 -8.20 19.76
C LYS A 80 -20.28 -8.44 20.93
N LYS A 81 -20.92 -9.62 20.98
CA LYS A 81 -21.85 -9.98 22.05
C LYS A 81 -21.35 -11.21 22.78
N GLU A 82 -20.99 -11.05 24.05
CA GLU A 82 -20.58 -12.16 24.91
C GLU A 82 -21.79 -13.00 25.36
N ASN A 83 -21.50 -14.22 25.84
CA ASN A 83 -22.47 -15.16 26.39
C ASN A 83 -23.58 -15.58 25.42
N VAL A 84 -23.31 -15.45 24.12
CA VAL A 84 -24.20 -15.95 23.06
C VAL A 84 -24.00 -17.45 22.89
N ALA A 85 -25.10 -18.17 22.74
CA ALA A 85 -25.11 -19.59 22.41
C ALA A 85 -24.57 -19.82 21.00
N VAL A 86 -23.46 -20.55 20.90
CA VAL A 86 -22.83 -20.92 19.63
C VAL A 86 -22.70 -22.43 19.47
N ARG A 87 -22.64 -22.88 18.22
CA ARG A 87 -22.30 -24.26 17.87
C ARG A 87 -21.08 -24.26 16.96
N ILE A 88 -20.28 -25.30 17.05
CA ILE A 88 -19.13 -25.50 16.18
C ILE A 88 -19.34 -26.73 15.31
N ALA A 89 -18.80 -26.70 14.10
CA ALA A 89 -18.77 -27.81 13.16
C ALA A 89 -17.42 -27.81 12.42
N HIS A 90 -17.07 -28.94 11.79
CA HIS A 90 -15.92 -28.99 10.88
C HIS A 90 -16.20 -28.08 9.68
N ALA A 91 -15.26 -27.18 9.37
CA ALA A 91 -15.42 -26.29 8.23
C ALA A 91 -15.38 -27.10 6.91
N PRO A 92 -16.35 -26.91 6.00
CA PRO A 92 -16.32 -27.59 4.72
C PRO A 92 -15.16 -27.07 3.86
N ILE A 93 -14.47 -28.00 3.17
CA ILE A 93 -13.42 -27.64 2.21
C ILE A 93 -14.06 -26.81 1.09
N PRO A 94 -13.55 -25.60 0.80
CA PRO A 94 -14.10 -24.77 -0.28
C PRO A 94 -13.95 -25.45 -1.64
N ASP A 95 -14.99 -25.46 -2.46
CA ASP A 95 -14.93 -26.08 -3.80
C ASP A 95 -13.87 -25.44 -4.70
N SER A 96 -13.59 -24.15 -4.51
CA SER A 96 -12.57 -23.41 -5.27
C SER A 96 -11.13 -23.89 -5.02
N ILE A 97 -10.88 -24.69 -3.97
CA ILE A 97 -9.56 -25.31 -3.75
C ILE A 97 -9.16 -26.22 -4.93
N LYS A 98 -10.13 -26.82 -5.61
CA LYS A 98 -9.88 -27.58 -6.85
C LYS A 98 -9.22 -26.70 -7.92
N SER A 99 -9.60 -25.43 -8.01
CA SER A 99 -9.01 -24.46 -8.92
C SER A 99 -7.58 -24.06 -8.49
N VAL A 100 -7.31 -23.99 -7.19
CA VAL A 100 -5.92 -23.81 -6.70
C VAL A 100 -5.05 -25.01 -7.10
N HIS A 101 -5.53 -26.24 -6.94
CA HIS A 101 -4.81 -27.44 -7.37
C HIS A 101 -4.56 -27.48 -8.88
N LYS A 102 -5.55 -27.09 -9.69
CA LYS A 102 -5.37 -26.90 -11.15
C LYS A 102 -4.24 -25.91 -11.43
N LYS A 103 -4.24 -24.75 -10.76
CA LYS A 103 -3.17 -23.77 -10.97
C LYS A 103 -1.82 -24.34 -10.59
N ILE A 104 -1.70 -25.03 -9.45
CA ILE A 104 -0.48 -25.72 -9.02
C ILE A 104 -0.02 -26.76 -10.05
N ALA A 105 -0.95 -27.44 -10.72
CA ALA A 105 -0.65 -28.41 -11.78
C ALA A 105 -0.18 -27.77 -13.10
N GLY A 106 -0.20 -26.44 -13.21
CA GLY A 106 0.19 -25.72 -14.43
C GLY A 106 -0.99 -25.36 -15.34
N ASP A 107 -2.22 -25.66 -14.95
CA ASP A 107 -3.39 -25.38 -15.78
C ASP A 107 -3.73 -23.89 -15.77
N ARG A 108 -4.28 -23.43 -16.91
CA ARG A 108 -4.89 -22.10 -17.03
C ARG A 108 -6.23 -22.08 -16.32
N LEU A 109 -6.46 -21.05 -15.51
CA LEU A 109 -7.74 -20.87 -14.82
C LEU A 109 -8.72 -20.01 -15.62
N SER A 110 -9.99 -20.38 -15.55
CA SER A 110 -11.08 -19.60 -16.13
C SER A 110 -11.47 -18.43 -15.22
N PHE A 111 -12.31 -17.53 -15.73
CA PHE A 111 -12.89 -16.46 -14.91
C PHE A 111 -13.67 -16.99 -13.70
N ASP A 112 -14.47 -18.05 -13.87
CA ASP A 112 -15.26 -18.63 -12.78
C ASP A 112 -14.38 -19.28 -11.72
N ASP A 113 -13.23 -19.85 -12.10
CA ASP A 113 -12.24 -20.36 -11.15
C ASP A 113 -11.70 -19.23 -10.25
N TYR A 114 -11.20 -18.13 -10.84
CA TYR A 114 -10.72 -16.98 -10.07
C TYR A 114 -11.82 -16.32 -9.23
N ARG A 115 -13.04 -16.25 -9.77
CA ARG A 115 -14.20 -15.75 -9.05
C ARG A 115 -14.53 -16.61 -7.82
N GLY A 116 -14.44 -17.94 -7.93
CA GLY A 116 -14.61 -18.85 -6.81
C GLY A 116 -13.53 -18.63 -5.74
N ILE A 117 -12.26 -18.60 -6.14
CA ILE A 117 -11.12 -18.40 -5.24
C ILE A 117 -11.26 -17.07 -4.48
N THR A 118 -11.46 -15.96 -5.19
CA THR A 118 -11.55 -14.62 -4.59
C THR A 118 -12.74 -14.49 -3.62
N ARG A 119 -13.89 -15.09 -3.93
CA ARG A 119 -15.04 -15.12 -3.03
C ARG A 119 -14.76 -15.89 -1.74
N ASP A 120 -14.16 -17.07 -1.85
CA ASP A 120 -13.85 -17.89 -0.68
C ASP A 120 -12.74 -17.25 0.19
N ILE A 121 -11.81 -16.50 -0.41
CA ILE A 121 -10.82 -15.69 0.32
C ILE A 121 -11.51 -14.57 1.13
N VAL A 122 -12.39 -13.78 0.51
CA VAL A 122 -13.11 -12.69 1.23
C VAL A 122 -14.03 -13.22 2.31
N ALA A 123 -14.61 -14.39 2.08
CA ALA A 123 -15.43 -15.09 3.06
C ALA A 123 -14.61 -15.76 4.18
N ASN A 124 -13.30 -15.53 4.26
CA ASN A 124 -12.37 -16.13 5.24
C ASN A 124 -12.43 -17.67 5.27
N ARG A 125 -12.76 -18.31 4.14
CA ARG A 125 -12.78 -19.78 4.03
C ARG A 125 -11.40 -20.34 3.73
N TYR A 126 -10.51 -19.50 3.23
CA TYR A 126 -9.12 -19.84 3.00
C TYR A 126 -8.27 -19.50 4.22
N SER A 127 -7.40 -20.42 4.63
CA SER A 127 -6.31 -20.10 5.57
C SER A 127 -5.17 -19.39 4.85
N LYS A 128 -4.25 -18.80 5.62
CA LYS A 128 -3.00 -18.25 5.08
C LYS A 128 -2.19 -19.29 4.29
N ILE A 129 -2.28 -20.57 4.64
CA ILE A 129 -1.60 -21.67 3.94
C ILE A 129 -2.15 -21.83 2.52
N GLU A 130 -3.48 -21.85 2.36
CA GLU A 130 -4.09 -22.01 1.04
C GLU A 130 -3.91 -20.76 0.18
N ILE A 131 -3.97 -19.57 0.80
CA ILE A 131 -3.64 -18.31 0.12
C ILE A 131 -2.18 -18.35 -0.34
N ALA A 132 -1.24 -18.74 0.52
CA ALA A 132 0.17 -18.88 0.16
C ALA A 132 0.37 -19.87 -1.00
N ALA A 133 -0.29 -21.02 -0.96
CA ALA A 133 -0.23 -22.00 -2.04
C ALA A 133 -0.72 -21.41 -3.38
N PHE A 134 -1.83 -20.67 -3.36
CA PHE A 134 -2.34 -19.97 -4.54
C PHE A 134 -1.36 -18.89 -5.04
N LEU A 135 -0.79 -18.08 -4.14
CA LEU A 135 0.15 -17.02 -4.49
C LEU A 135 1.47 -17.56 -5.07
N VAL A 136 2.01 -18.63 -4.47
CA VAL A 136 3.19 -19.35 -4.95
C VAL A 136 2.92 -19.93 -6.33
N ALA A 137 1.79 -20.60 -6.53
CA ALA A 137 1.41 -21.13 -7.83
C ALA A 137 1.31 -20.01 -8.89
N CYS A 138 0.68 -18.88 -8.57
CA CYS A 138 0.58 -17.75 -9.50
C CYS A 138 1.93 -17.11 -9.84
N THR A 139 2.89 -17.14 -8.91
CA THR A 139 4.21 -16.54 -9.11
C THR A 139 5.15 -17.46 -9.91
N GLU A 140 5.24 -18.73 -9.51
CA GLU A 140 6.18 -19.69 -10.12
C GLU A 140 5.71 -20.16 -11.50
N ILE A 141 4.41 -20.42 -11.65
CA ILE A 141 3.83 -20.87 -12.93
C ILE A 141 3.50 -19.65 -13.82
N GLY A 142 3.33 -18.49 -13.20
CA GLY A 142 2.96 -17.25 -13.85
C GLY A 142 1.46 -17.12 -14.10
N LEU A 143 1.07 -15.92 -14.50
CA LEU A 143 -0.28 -15.60 -14.94
C LEU A 143 -0.21 -15.16 -16.40
N GLU A 144 -0.93 -15.84 -17.28
CA GLU A 144 -1.11 -15.34 -18.64
C GLU A 144 -1.95 -14.05 -18.62
N ARG A 145 -1.84 -13.22 -19.67
CA ARG A 145 -2.53 -11.92 -19.73
C ARG A 145 -4.05 -12.02 -19.49
N ASP A 146 -4.69 -13.08 -20.00
CA ASP A 146 -6.12 -13.32 -19.81
C ASP A 146 -6.43 -13.70 -18.35
N GLU A 147 -5.55 -14.47 -17.70
CA GLU A 147 -5.68 -14.82 -16.28
C GLU A 147 -5.53 -13.59 -15.38
N VAL A 148 -4.62 -12.68 -15.72
CA VAL A 148 -4.49 -11.38 -15.01
C VAL A 148 -5.78 -10.58 -15.15
N LEU A 149 -6.37 -10.51 -16.33
CA LEU A 149 -7.67 -9.88 -16.55
C LEU A 149 -8.77 -10.53 -15.70
N TYR A 150 -8.83 -11.87 -15.69
CA TYR A 150 -9.83 -12.62 -14.91
C TYR A 150 -9.68 -12.41 -13.41
N LEU A 151 -8.46 -12.49 -12.88
CA LEU A 151 -8.17 -12.19 -11.48
C LEU A 151 -8.54 -10.75 -11.13
N THR A 152 -8.16 -9.78 -11.97
CA THR A 152 -8.51 -8.36 -11.77
C THR A 152 -10.02 -8.17 -11.68
N LYS A 153 -10.77 -8.74 -12.64
CA LYS A 153 -12.23 -8.66 -12.69
C LYS A 153 -12.87 -9.32 -11.46
N ALA A 154 -12.37 -10.49 -11.06
CA ALA A 154 -12.86 -11.21 -9.89
C ALA A 154 -12.63 -10.40 -8.60
N MET A 155 -11.46 -9.78 -8.44
CA MET A 155 -11.16 -8.89 -7.31
C MET A 155 -12.11 -7.69 -7.26
N ILE A 156 -12.41 -7.06 -8.40
CA ILE A 156 -13.37 -5.95 -8.49
C ILE A 156 -14.77 -6.39 -8.05
N GLU A 157 -15.24 -7.57 -8.45
CA GLU A 157 -16.58 -8.08 -8.10
C GLU A 157 -16.78 -8.33 -6.60
N THR A 158 -15.71 -8.55 -5.84
CA THR A 158 -15.81 -8.85 -4.40
C THR A 158 -15.87 -7.60 -3.51
N GLY A 159 -15.58 -6.42 -4.05
CA GLY A 159 -15.48 -5.18 -3.29
C GLY A 159 -16.61 -4.19 -3.56
N ARG A 160 -16.61 -3.10 -2.80
CA ARG A 160 -17.48 -1.96 -3.08
C ARG A 160 -16.89 -1.11 -4.20
N ARG A 161 -17.73 -0.68 -5.13
CA ARG A 161 -17.36 0.29 -6.16
C ARG A 161 -17.88 1.67 -5.80
N LEU A 162 -17.00 2.66 -5.82
CA LEU A 162 -17.37 4.07 -5.75
C LEU A 162 -17.80 4.54 -7.14
N ASP A 163 -18.91 5.28 -7.17
CA ASP A 163 -19.37 6.00 -8.34
C ASP A 163 -19.41 7.50 -8.01
N TRP A 164 -18.77 8.28 -8.87
CA TRP A 164 -18.63 9.72 -8.72
C TRP A 164 -19.63 10.50 -9.58
N GLY A 165 -20.36 9.83 -10.49
CA GLY A 165 -21.32 10.46 -11.39
C GLY A 165 -20.70 11.40 -12.42
N GLU A 166 -19.38 11.33 -12.64
CA GLU A 166 -18.66 12.11 -13.64
C GLU A 166 -17.93 11.14 -14.60
N PRO A 167 -17.91 11.41 -15.92
CA PRO A 167 -17.23 10.54 -16.89
C PRO A 167 -15.70 10.62 -16.83
N LEU A 168 -15.16 11.72 -16.28
CA LEU A 168 -13.74 12.00 -16.19
C LEU A 168 -13.30 12.05 -14.71
N VAL A 169 -13.06 10.86 -14.17
CA VAL A 169 -12.44 10.65 -12.86
C VAL A 169 -11.01 10.19 -13.07
N VAL A 170 -10.04 11.02 -12.73
CA VAL A 170 -8.62 10.73 -12.93
C VAL A 170 -7.98 10.22 -11.64
N ASP A 171 -6.99 9.34 -11.77
CA ASP A 171 -6.15 8.89 -10.65
C ASP A 171 -4.70 8.69 -11.14
N LYS A 172 -3.77 8.58 -10.19
CA LYS A 172 -2.36 8.26 -10.42
C LYS A 172 -1.93 7.16 -9.46
N HIS A 173 -1.31 6.12 -10.00
CA HIS A 173 -0.61 5.12 -9.20
C HIS A 173 0.88 5.12 -9.52
N CYS A 174 1.70 4.75 -8.55
CA CYS A 174 3.11 4.44 -8.76
C CYS A 174 3.34 3.05 -8.21
N ILE A 175 3.98 2.17 -8.98
CA ILE A 175 4.25 0.80 -8.55
C ILE A 175 5.21 0.73 -7.35
N GLY A 176 5.86 1.86 -7.02
CA GLY A 176 6.77 2.00 -5.89
C GLY A 176 8.18 1.52 -6.21
N GLY A 177 8.89 1.12 -5.15
CA GLY A 177 10.27 0.64 -5.25
C GLY A 177 11.35 1.71 -5.08
N ILE A 178 10.99 2.98 -4.92
CA ILE A 178 11.94 4.05 -4.58
C ILE A 178 11.40 4.91 -3.41
N PRO A 179 12.25 5.28 -2.44
CA PRO A 179 11.86 6.16 -1.33
C PRO A 179 11.70 7.63 -1.79
N GLY A 180 11.03 8.44 -0.97
CA GLY A 180 10.82 9.87 -1.24
C GLY A 180 9.83 10.22 -2.37
N ASN A 181 9.37 9.24 -3.17
CA ASN A 181 8.45 9.50 -4.30
C ASN A 181 7.01 9.82 -3.87
N ARG A 182 6.82 11.04 -3.34
CA ARG A 182 5.51 11.60 -2.94
C ARG A 182 4.94 12.60 -3.94
N THR A 183 5.27 12.41 -5.21
CA THR A 183 4.71 13.14 -6.36
C THR A 183 3.18 13.22 -6.34
N THR A 184 2.50 12.19 -5.84
CA THR A 184 1.02 12.16 -5.68
C THR A 184 0.49 13.38 -4.93
N MET A 185 1.17 13.85 -3.88
CA MET A 185 0.72 15.02 -3.10
C MET A 185 0.96 16.36 -3.82
N LEU A 186 1.74 16.39 -4.90
CA LEU A 186 1.83 17.54 -5.79
C LEU A 186 0.80 17.46 -6.91
N ILE A 187 0.64 16.27 -7.48
CA ILE A 187 -0.27 16.00 -8.59
C ILE A 187 -1.73 16.30 -8.21
N VAL A 188 -2.19 15.78 -7.07
CA VAL A 188 -3.58 15.92 -6.63
C VAL A 188 -4.05 17.38 -6.57
N PRO A 189 -3.36 18.30 -5.86
CA PRO A 189 -3.79 19.69 -5.83
C PRO A 189 -3.63 20.42 -7.16
N ILE A 190 -2.66 20.07 -8.01
CA ILE A 190 -2.51 20.67 -9.35
C ILE A 190 -3.72 20.31 -10.22
N VAL A 191 -4.04 19.02 -10.32
CA VAL A 191 -5.16 18.49 -11.11
C VAL A 191 -6.51 19.02 -10.59
N ALA A 192 -6.69 19.07 -9.28
CA ALA A 192 -7.91 19.61 -8.67
C ALA A 192 -8.04 21.13 -8.78
N ALA A 193 -6.92 21.86 -8.89
CA ALA A 193 -6.91 23.31 -9.15
C ALA A 193 -7.21 23.63 -10.62
N HIS A 194 -6.86 22.74 -11.55
CA HIS A 194 -7.33 22.80 -12.94
C HIS A 194 -8.85 22.60 -13.03
N GLY A 195 -9.38 21.71 -12.20
CA GLY A 195 -10.83 21.44 -12.13
C GLY A 195 -11.22 20.02 -12.52
N MET A 196 -10.28 19.08 -12.58
CA MET A 196 -10.59 17.66 -12.77
C MET A 196 -10.86 16.97 -11.43
N LEU A 197 -11.62 15.87 -11.47
CA LEU A 197 -11.95 15.09 -10.29
C LEU A 197 -10.87 14.03 -10.02
N ILE A 198 -10.14 14.15 -8.90
CA ILE A 198 -9.06 13.24 -8.51
C ILE A 198 -9.20 12.73 -7.05
N PRO A 199 -10.12 11.79 -6.78
CA PRO A 199 -10.40 11.27 -5.44
C PRO A 199 -9.34 10.25 -5.01
N LYS A 200 -8.16 10.73 -4.62
CA LYS A 200 -7.02 9.86 -4.34
C LYS A 200 -7.17 9.11 -3.02
N THR A 201 -7.24 7.78 -3.11
CA THR A 201 -7.03 6.86 -1.99
C THR A 201 -5.64 6.23 -2.09
N SER A 202 -4.94 6.19 -0.96
CA SER A 202 -3.59 5.62 -0.84
C SER A 202 -3.52 4.65 0.33
N SER A 203 -2.70 3.62 0.23
CA SER A 203 -2.36 2.77 1.38
C SER A 203 -1.30 3.45 2.24
N ARG A 204 -1.20 3.02 3.51
CA ARG A 204 -0.04 3.31 4.34
C ARG A 204 1.17 2.51 3.84
N ALA A 205 2.36 3.00 4.19
CA ALA A 205 3.59 2.26 4.05
C ALA A 205 3.48 0.93 4.78
N ILE A 206 4.03 -0.11 4.18
CA ILE A 206 4.17 -1.40 4.83
C ILE A 206 5.61 -1.90 4.71
N THR A 207 6.20 -1.81 3.51
CA THR A 207 7.65 -2.06 3.31
C THR A 207 8.44 -0.80 2.96
N SER A 208 7.77 0.30 2.62
CA SER A 208 8.40 1.60 2.38
C SER A 208 8.55 2.39 3.68
N PRO A 209 9.52 3.30 3.77
CA PRO A 209 9.74 4.14 4.97
C PRO A 209 8.62 5.17 5.18
N ALA A 210 7.83 5.45 4.16
CA ALA A 210 6.58 6.19 4.24
C ALA A 210 5.65 5.82 3.08
N GLY A 211 4.35 6.03 3.26
CA GLY A 211 3.34 5.98 2.21
C GLY A 211 2.69 7.35 2.06
N THR A 212 1.98 7.58 0.96
CA THR A 212 1.27 8.86 0.76
C THR A 212 0.26 9.15 1.88
N ALA A 213 -0.39 8.11 2.43
CA ALA A 213 -1.27 8.29 3.59
C ALA A 213 -0.49 8.74 4.84
N ASP A 214 0.67 8.14 5.13
CA ASP A 214 1.47 8.51 6.31
C ASP A 214 2.03 9.93 6.19
N THR A 215 2.49 10.32 5.01
CA THR A 215 2.93 11.69 4.72
C THR A 215 1.78 12.70 4.83
N MET A 216 0.61 12.40 4.27
CA MET A 216 -0.56 13.30 4.39
C MET A 216 -1.04 13.39 5.84
N GLU A 217 -0.87 12.34 6.64
CA GLU A 217 -1.27 12.31 8.05
C GLU A 217 -0.45 13.27 8.93
N VAL A 218 0.73 13.69 8.48
CA VAL A 218 1.47 14.79 9.11
C VAL A 218 0.66 16.10 9.06
N LEU A 219 -0.09 16.31 7.97
CA LEU A 219 -0.78 17.58 7.67
C LEU A 219 -2.28 17.57 8.02
N ALA A 220 -2.97 16.45 7.78
CA ALA A 220 -4.41 16.33 7.98
C ALA A 220 -4.83 14.89 8.30
N ARG A 221 -6.06 14.68 8.75
CA ARG A 221 -6.60 13.32 8.90
C ARG A 221 -6.68 12.63 7.54
N VAL A 222 -6.32 11.34 7.51
CA VAL A 222 -6.41 10.49 6.32
C VAL A 222 -7.50 9.43 6.43
N GLU A 223 -7.92 9.11 7.66
CA GLU A 223 -9.05 8.22 7.91
C GLU A 223 -10.34 9.01 7.79
N LEU A 224 -11.04 8.81 6.69
CA LEU A 224 -12.27 9.54 6.35
C LEU A 224 -13.43 8.56 6.31
N SER A 225 -14.56 8.92 6.91
CA SER A 225 -15.79 8.15 6.68
C SER A 225 -16.22 8.27 5.22
N PRO A 226 -16.97 7.30 4.66
CA PRO A 226 -17.47 7.40 3.28
C PRO A 226 -18.24 8.71 3.02
N GLN A 227 -19.03 9.19 3.98
CA GLN A 227 -19.77 10.45 3.85
C GLN A 227 -18.84 11.66 3.81
N GLN A 228 -17.81 11.69 4.66
CA GLN A 228 -16.81 12.76 4.65
C GLN A 228 -16.02 12.77 3.34
N LEU A 229 -15.57 11.60 2.90
CA LEU A 229 -14.84 11.43 1.64
C LEU A 229 -15.66 11.95 0.44
N HIS A 230 -16.93 11.57 0.32
CA HIS A 230 -17.81 12.10 -0.73
C HIS A 230 -18.00 13.63 -0.63
N LYS A 231 -18.19 14.18 0.56
CA LYS A 231 -18.34 15.63 0.77
C LYS A 231 -17.09 16.41 0.37
N ILE A 232 -15.91 15.92 0.75
CA ILE A 232 -14.63 16.55 0.44
C ILE A 232 -14.39 16.50 -1.07
N VAL A 233 -14.57 15.33 -1.69
CA VAL A 233 -14.37 15.18 -3.14
C VAL A 233 -15.33 16.08 -3.93
N ARG A 234 -16.62 16.15 -3.56
CA ARG A 234 -17.59 17.03 -4.23
C ARG A 234 -17.23 18.52 -4.11
N SER A 235 -16.70 18.95 -2.98
CA SER A 235 -16.39 20.37 -2.73
C SER A 235 -15.01 20.80 -3.22
N GLN A 236 -14.00 19.92 -3.12
CA GLN A 236 -12.61 20.24 -3.44
C GLN A 236 -12.14 19.67 -4.77
N ARG A 237 -12.93 18.78 -5.38
CA ARG A 237 -12.59 17.95 -6.56
C ARG A 237 -11.42 16.98 -6.32
N ALA A 238 -11.06 16.77 -5.06
CA ALA A 238 -9.98 15.88 -4.66
C ALA A 238 -10.07 15.47 -3.19
N CYS A 239 -9.38 14.39 -2.86
CA CYS A 239 -9.00 14.02 -1.50
C CYS A 239 -7.66 13.28 -1.53
N LEU A 240 -7.00 13.18 -0.38
CA LEU A 240 -5.84 12.33 -0.09
C LEU A 240 -6.17 11.50 1.16
N GLY A 241 -6.96 10.44 0.96
CA GLY A 241 -7.46 9.57 2.02
C GLY A 241 -6.71 8.24 2.11
N TRP A 242 -6.81 7.58 3.27
CA TRP A 242 -6.37 6.19 3.44
C TRP A 242 -7.45 5.23 2.95
N GLY A 243 -7.08 4.32 2.05
CA GLY A 243 -8.03 3.38 1.42
C GLY A 243 -8.44 2.18 2.29
N GLY A 244 -7.72 1.89 3.38
CA GLY A 244 -7.86 0.64 4.13
C GLY A 244 -9.22 0.41 4.80
N THR A 245 -10.00 1.47 5.01
CA THR A 245 -11.35 1.39 5.61
C THR A 245 -12.49 1.40 4.60
N ALA A 246 -12.19 1.59 3.30
CA ALA A 246 -13.21 1.80 2.27
C ALA A 246 -13.76 0.49 1.66
N GLY A 247 -13.14 -0.66 1.92
CA GLY A 247 -13.61 -1.96 1.45
C GLY A 247 -13.71 -2.07 -0.08
N LEU A 248 -12.80 -1.38 -0.80
CA LEU A 248 -12.86 -1.25 -2.26
C LEU A 248 -12.43 -2.53 -2.98
N ALA A 249 -11.37 -3.19 -2.52
CA ALA A 249 -10.88 -4.47 -3.05
C ALA A 249 -10.41 -5.35 -1.89
N PRO A 250 -11.32 -5.94 -1.10
CA PRO A 250 -10.97 -6.62 0.15
C PRO A 250 -10.06 -7.84 -0.05
N VAL A 251 -10.18 -8.55 -1.18
CA VAL A 251 -9.27 -9.64 -1.56
C VAL A 251 -7.83 -9.17 -1.57
N ASP A 252 -7.59 -7.98 -2.13
CA ASP A 252 -6.24 -7.45 -2.31
C ASP A 252 -5.51 -7.29 -0.99
N ASP A 253 -6.18 -6.70 0.01
CA ASP A 253 -5.60 -6.51 1.34
C ASP A 253 -5.28 -7.86 2.02
N ILE A 254 -6.06 -8.91 1.74
CA ILE A 254 -5.83 -10.26 2.26
C ILE A 254 -4.65 -10.93 1.55
N LEU A 255 -4.61 -10.89 0.21
CA LEU A 255 -3.48 -11.44 -0.57
C LEU A 255 -2.16 -10.78 -0.16
N ILE A 256 -2.15 -9.45 -0.08
CA ILE A 256 -0.98 -8.66 0.32
C ILE A 256 -0.47 -9.04 1.73
N SER A 257 -1.36 -9.45 2.64
CA SER A 257 -0.97 -9.89 3.98
C SER A 257 -0.13 -11.18 3.99
N VAL A 258 -0.21 -11.97 2.92
CA VAL A 258 0.53 -13.23 2.74
C VAL A 258 1.68 -13.07 1.73
N GLU A 259 1.50 -12.30 0.65
CA GLU A 259 2.55 -12.01 -0.34
C GLU A 259 3.78 -11.39 0.31
N ARG A 260 3.58 -10.48 1.27
CA ARG A 260 4.69 -9.72 1.86
C ARG A 260 5.62 -10.52 2.76
N PRO A 261 5.15 -11.32 3.75
CA PRO A 261 6.04 -12.20 4.51
C PRO A 261 6.84 -13.17 3.63
N LEU A 262 6.29 -13.54 2.47
CA LEU A 262 6.95 -14.39 1.48
C LEU A 262 7.91 -13.63 0.55
N LEU A 263 7.95 -12.28 0.63
CA LEU A 263 8.70 -11.41 -0.29
C LEU A 263 8.37 -11.67 -1.76
N MET A 264 7.11 -12.04 -2.05
CA MET A 264 6.64 -12.36 -3.39
C MET A 264 5.95 -11.15 -4.02
N ASP A 265 6.25 -10.89 -5.28
CA ASP A 265 5.71 -9.75 -6.02
C ASP A 265 5.67 -10.06 -7.52
N SER A 266 4.71 -10.89 -7.93
CA SER A 266 4.59 -11.26 -9.35
C SER A 266 4.01 -10.10 -10.17
N PRO A 267 4.50 -9.87 -11.41
CA PRO A 267 3.97 -8.79 -12.27
C PRO A 267 2.45 -8.89 -12.50
N GLY A 268 1.91 -10.10 -12.62
CA GLY A 268 0.47 -10.32 -12.83
C GLY A 268 -0.37 -9.93 -11.62
N GLN A 269 0.02 -10.37 -10.41
CA GLN A 269 -0.68 -9.98 -9.17
C GLN A 269 -0.57 -8.49 -8.92
N LEU A 270 0.59 -7.88 -9.18
CA LEU A 270 0.79 -6.44 -9.07
C LEU A 270 -0.20 -5.66 -9.94
N VAL A 271 -0.35 -6.04 -11.21
CA VAL A 271 -1.30 -5.40 -12.13
C VAL A 271 -2.73 -5.59 -11.63
N ALA A 272 -3.10 -6.81 -11.25
CA ALA A 272 -4.45 -7.11 -10.77
C ALA A 272 -4.81 -6.33 -9.50
N SER A 273 -3.90 -6.31 -8.52
CA SER A 273 -4.00 -5.54 -7.28
C SER A 273 -4.27 -4.06 -7.56
N ILE A 274 -3.40 -3.44 -8.36
CA ILE A 274 -3.46 -2.01 -8.63
C ILE A 274 -4.75 -1.67 -9.37
N LEU A 275 -5.03 -2.33 -10.49
CA LEU A 275 -6.19 -2.00 -11.31
C LEU A 275 -7.51 -2.26 -10.58
N ALA A 276 -7.62 -3.36 -9.82
CA ALA A 276 -8.82 -3.65 -9.04
C ALA A 276 -9.14 -2.52 -8.05
N LYS A 277 -8.13 -2.06 -7.28
CA LYS A 277 -8.31 -0.92 -6.34
C LYS A 277 -8.66 0.37 -7.04
N LYS A 278 -8.02 0.66 -8.19
CA LYS A 278 -8.24 1.92 -8.92
C LYS A 278 -9.63 1.98 -9.55
N ILE A 279 -10.09 0.88 -10.15
CA ILE A 279 -11.43 0.78 -10.74
C ILE A 279 -12.50 0.76 -9.65
N ALA A 280 -12.27 0.06 -8.53
CA ALA A 280 -13.17 0.07 -7.39
C ALA A 280 -13.28 1.47 -6.74
N ALA A 281 -12.21 2.26 -6.78
CA ALA A 281 -12.24 3.67 -6.36
C ALA A 281 -12.98 4.60 -7.34
N GLY A 282 -13.48 4.08 -8.47
CA GLY A 282 -14.24 4.83 -9.46
C GLY A 282 -13.39 5.57 -10.49
N ALA A 283 -12.10 5.23 -10.63
CA ALA A 283 -11.24 5.83 -11.66
C ALA A 283 -11.68 5.40 -13.06
N THR A 284 -11.66 6.35 -13.98
CA THR A 284 -11.96 6.17 -15.42
C THR A 284 -10.72 6.42 -16.28
N HIS A 285 -9.81 7.26 -15.79
CA HIS A 285 -8.53 7.56 -16.43
C HIS A 285 -7.42 7.40 -15.40
N LEU A 286 -6.32 6.77 -15.77
CA LEU A 286 -5.27 6.39 -14.83
C LEU A 286 -3.87 6.54 -15.42
N ILE A 287 -3.01 7.25 -14.70
CA ILE A 287 -1.56 7.21 -14.95
C ILE A 287 -0.89 6.18 -14.04
N ILE A 288 -0.08 5.31 -14.63
CA ILE A 288 0.82 4.39 -13.92
C ILE A 288 2.27 4.87 -14.06
N ASP A 289 2.87 5.28 -12.95
CA ASP A 289 4.29 5.62 -12.83
C ASP A 289 5.12 4.35 -12.52
N ILE A 290 6.04 4.01 -13.43
CA ILE A 290 6.99 2.88 -13.29
C ILE A 290 8.41 3.43 -13.19
N PRO A 291 8.96 3.55 -11.97
CA PRO A 291 10.37 3.88 -11.79
C PRO A 291 11.27 2.73 -12.23
N ILE A 292 12.31 3.03 -13.00
CA ILE A 292 13.30 2.08 -13.49
C ILE A 292 14.66 2.40 -12.89
N GLY A 293 15.29 1.43 -12.24
CA GLY A 293 16.61 1.59 -11.65
C GLY A 293 17.13 0.30 -11.03
N ALA A 294 18.43 0.20 -10.80
CA ALA A 294 19.08 -1.02 -10.31
C ALA A 294 18.49 -1.53 -8.98
N THR A 295 18.10 -0.59 -8.10
CA THR A 295 17.52 -0.84 -6.77
C THR A 295 16.03 -0.50 -6.71
N ALA A 296 15.40 -0.22 -7.86
CA ALA A 296 13.95 -0.05 -7.96
C ALA A 296 13.25 -1.41 -8.10
N LYS A 297 11.92 -1.38 -8.00
CA LYS A 297 11.07 -2.58 -8.20
C LYS A 297 11.21 -3.15 -9.61
N VAL A 298 11.39 -2.29 -10.61
CA VAL A 298 11.65 -2.67 -11.99
C VAL A 298 13.09 -2.30 -12.35
N ARG A 299 13.92 -3.32 -12.58
CA ARG A 299 15.37 -3.16 -12.74
C ARG A 299 15.83 -2.96 -14.18
N SER A 300 14.97 -3.26 -15.16
CA SER A 300 15.32 -3.20 -16.57
C SER A 300 14.22 -2.57 -17.41
N ARG A 301 14.62 -1.90 -18.50
CA ARG A 301 13.70 -1.32 -19.49
C ARG A 301 12.80 -2.38 -20.12
N ASN A 302 13.33 -3.57 -20.40
CA ASN A 302 12.55 -4.68 -20.95
C ASN A 302 11.45 -5.13 -19.97
N GLY A 303 11.78 -5.29 -18.68
CA GLY A 303 10.78 -5.61 -17.65
C GLY A 303 9.69 -4.54 -17.54
N ALA A 304 10.08 -3.26 -17.63
CA ALA A 304 9.14 -2.14 -17.63
C ALA A 304 8.19 -2.17 -18.84
N LEU A 305 8.69 -2.50 -20.03
CA LEU A 305 7.88 -2.62 -21.25
C LEU A 305 6.89 -3.79 -21.20
N VAL A 306 7.30 -4.93 -20.63
CA VAL A 306 6.39 -6.07 -20.41
C VAL A 306 5.27 -5.68 -19.46
N LEU A 307 5.63 -5.05 -18.33
CA LEU A 307 4.65 -4.61 -17.35
C LEU A 307 3.71 -3.53 -17.91
N ARG A 308 4.24 -2.59 -18.68
CA ARG A 308 3.46 -1.59 -19.41
C ARG A 308 2.39 -2.22 -20.30
N LYS A 309 2.79 -3.16 -21.17
CA LYS A 309 1.87 -3.85 -22.07
C LYS A 309 0.79 -4.63 -21.33
N LEU A 310 1.12 -5.19 -20.17
CA LEU A 310 0.15 -5.90 -19.33
C LEU A 310 -0.86 -4.94 -18.69
N PHE A 311 -0.41 -3.78 -18.19
CA PHE A 311 -1.32 -2.73 -17.70
C PHE A 311 -2.26 -2.22 -18.79
N GLU A 312 -1.73 -1.91 -19.97
CA GLU A 312 -2.51 -1.45 -21.14
C GLU A 312 -3.52 -2.52 -21.54
N TYR A 313 -3.09 -3.78 -21.70
CA TYR A 313 -3.98 -4.89 -22.05
C TYR A 313 -5.15 -5.05 -21.07
N VAL A 314 -4.88 -5.11 -19.76
CA VAL A 314 -5.95 -5.29 -18.76
C VAL A 314 -6.81 -4.04 -18.64
N GLY A 315 -6.22 -2.84 -18.70
CA GLY A 315 -6.92 -1.56 -18.67
C GLY A 315 -7.93 -1.42 -19.80
N ASP A 316 -7.52 -1.69 -21.03
CA ASP A 316 -8.37 -1.61 -22.23
C ASP A 316 -9.59 -2.54 -22.12
N HIS A 317 -9.38 -3.79 -21.67
CA HIS A 317 -10.46 -4.77 -21.53
C HIS A 317 -11.42 -4.46 -20.37
N LEU A 318 -11.02 -3.58 -19.44
CA LEU A 318 -11.85 -3.10 -18.33
C LEU A 318 -12.43 -1.70 -18.60
N GLY A 319 -12.20 -1.12 -19.78
CA GLY A 319 -12.71 0.19 -20.17
C GLY A 319 -12.07 1.35 -19.42
N LEU A 320 -10.81 1.20 -19.00
CA LEU A 320 -10.03 2.21 -18.30
C LEU A 320 -9.08 2.91 -19.28
N ASN A 321 -9.16 4.23 -19.39
CA ASN A 321 -8.21 5.02 -20.18
C ASN A 321 -6.88 5.11 -19.42
N LEU A 322 -5.92 4.26 -19.78
CA LEU A 322 -4.68 4.08 -19.03
C LEU A 322 -3.48 4.54 -19.83
N GLU A 323 -2.59 5.31 -19.21
CA GLU A 323 -1.26 5.60 -19.74
C GLU A 323 -0.18 5.20 -18.72
N VAL A 324 0.88 4.54 -19.20
CA VAL A 324 2.02 4.13 -18.39
C VAL A 324 3.21 5.03 -18.69
N VAL A 325 3.71 5.71 -17.65
CA VAL A 325 4.88 6.60 -17.72
C VAL A 325 6.06 5.91 -17.05
N LEU A 326 7.11 5.67 -17.83
CA LEU A 326 8.38 5.16 -17.32
C LEU A 326 9.20 6.34 -16.77
N THR A 327 9.70 6.23 -15.53
CA THR A 327 10.44 7.31 -14.88
C THR A 327 11.78 6.85 -14.33
N ASP A 328 12.68 7.79 -14.09
CA ASP A 328 13.98 7.51 -13.46
C ASP A 328 13.76 7.04 -12.01
N GLY A 329 14.35 5.89 -11.67
CA GLY A 329 14.37 5.27 -10.35
C GLY A 329 15.79 4.98 -9.84
N ARG A 330 16.83 5.61 -10.42
CA ARG A 330 18.23 5.42 -10.01
C ARG A 330 18.57 6.03 -8.63
N GLN A 331 17.72 6.91 -8.12
CA GLN A 331 17.90 7.57 -6.82
C GLN A 331 16.55 7.89 -6.16
N PRO A 332 16.53 8.21 -4.85
CA PRO A 332 15.34 8.68 -4.17
C PRO A 332 14.81 9.95 -4.82
N VAL A 333 13.49 10.18 -4.78
CA VAL A 333 12.89 11.42 -5.29
C VAL A 333 12.78 12.43 -4.16
N GLY A 334 13.29 13.64 -4.35
CA GLY A 334 13.39 14.63 -3.28
C GLY A 334 14.61 14.41 -2.39
N ARG A 335 14.60 15.00 -1.19
CA ARG A 335 15.65 14.89 -0.17
C ARG A 335 15.20 14.09 1.04
N GLY A 336 13.94 14.23 1.42
CA GLY A 336 13.37 13.59 2.59
C GLY A 336 12.92 12.16 2.31
N ILE A 337 13.24 11.25 3.21
CA ILE A 337 12.73 9.89 3.28
C ILE A 337 12.11 9.70 4.67
N GLY A 338 10.80 9.47 4.74
CA GLY A 338 10.03 9.41 5.99
C GLY A 338 8.94 10.50 6.08
N PRO A 339 7.90 10.33 6.92
CA PRO A 339 6.66 11.12 6.80
C PRO A 339 6.85 12.64 6.93
N VAL A 340 7.53 13.12 7.98
CA VAL A 340 7.76 14.57 8.19
C VAL A 340 8.69 15.15 7.13
N LEU A 341 9.78 14.45 6.82
CA LEU A 341 10.78 14.89 5.85
C LEU A 341 10.20 14.99 4.43
N GLU A 342 9.42 14.00 4.02
CA GLU A 342 8.74 14.03 2.72
C GLU A 342 7.65 15.11 2.69
N SER A 343 6.90 15.30 3.79
CA SER A 343 5.92 16.37 3.89
C SER A 343 6.56 17.76 3.77
N ARG A 344 7.76 17.95 4.34
CA ARG A 344 8.54 19.19 4.20
C ARG A 344 8.84 19.46 2.73
N ASP A 345 9.39 18.48 2.02
CA ASP A 345 9.78 18.62 0.61
C ASP A 345 8.59 18.98 -0.28
N ILE A 346 7.45 18.31 -0.09
CA ILE A 346 6.20 18.59 -0.82
C ILE A 346 5.75 20.04 -0.58
N MET A 347 5.75 20.47 0.69
CA MET A 347 5.32 21.83 1.02
C MET A 347 6.30 22.89 0.53
N GLN A 348 7.61 22.60 0.46
CA GLN A 348 8.59 23.48 -0.17
C GLN A 348 8.31 23.66 -1.67
N VAL A 349 8.03 22.56 -2.39
CA VAL A 349 7.67 22.62 -3.82
C VAL A 349 6.38 23.44 -4.02
N LEU A 350 5.33 23.16 -3.26
CA LEU A 350 4.04 23.89 -3.37
C LEU A 350 4.19 25.39 -3.05
N LYS A 351 5.12 25.76 -2.16
CA LYS A 351 5.41 27.16 -1.81
C LYS A 351 6.36 27.86 -2.78
N ASN A 352 6.86 27.16 -3.81
CA ASN A 352 7.93 27.65 -4.69
C ASN A 352 9.17 28.11 -3.90
N ASP A 353 9.53 27.36 -2.86
CA ASP A 353 10.71 27.61 -2.04
C ASP A 353 11.99 27.39 -2.88
N LEU A 354 13.00 28.25 -2.70
CA LEU A 354 14.30 28.12 -3.36
C LEU A 354 15.03 26.83 -2.98
N GLN A 355 14.73 26.28 -1.81
CA GLN A 355 15.26 25.03 -1.31
C GLN A 355 14.42 23.82 -1.74
N ALA A 356 13.37 23.99 -2.54
CA ALA A 356 12.52 22.89 -2.98
C ALA A 356 13.31 21.87 -3.83
N PRO A 357 13.15 20.55 -3.62
CA PRO A 357 13.81 19.56 -4.45
C PRO A 357 13.31 19.61 -5.90
N VAL A 358 14.23 19.91 -6.83
CA VAL A 358 13.93 20.11 -8.25
C VAL A 358 13.43 18.83 -8.92
N ASP A 359 14.02 17.68 -8.58
CA ASP A 359 13.64 16.37 -9.12
C ASP A 359 12.18 15.99 -8.75
N LEU A 360 11.79 16.22 -7.49
CA LEU A 360 10.41 16.02 -7.03
C LEU A 360 9.43 16.95 -7.76
N ARG A 361 9.80 18.22 -7.92
CA ARG A 361 9.01 19.22 -8.64
C ARG A 361 8.81 18.81 -10.10
N GLU A 362 9.89 18.55 -10.83
CA GLU A 362 9.82 18.23 -12.27
C GLU A 362 9.07 16.93 -12.54
N LYS A 363 9.33 15.88 -11.74
CA LYS A 363 8.56 14.62 -11.85
C LYS A 363 7.08 14.83 -11.55
N GLY A 364 6.77 15.63 -10.52
CA GLY A 364 5.39 15.99 -10.18
C GLY A 364 4.67 16.73 -11.30
N LEU A 365 5.32 17.74 -11.90
CA LEU A 365 4.78 18.52 -13.02
C LEU A 365 4.59 17.68 -14.28
N HIS A 366 5.54 16.82 -14.61
CA HIS A 366 5.44 15.94 -15.77
C HIS A 366 4.24 14.98 -15.67
N LEU A 367 4.11 14.29 -14.53
CA LEU A 367 3.00 13.37 -14.30
C LEU A 367 1.65 14.09 -14.18
N ALA A 368 1.60 15.26 -13.53
CA ALA A 368 0.39 16.08 -13.48
C ALA A 368 -0.01 16.53 -14.89
N GLY A 369 0.94 16.98 -15.71
CA GLY A 369 0.70 17.38 -17.09
C GLY A 369 0.09 16.25 -17.93
N ARG A 370 0.60 15.02 -17.81
CA ARG A 370 -0.01 13.86 -18.47
C ARG A 370 -1.46 13.60 -18.05
N ILE A 371 -1.76 13.78 -16.77
CA ILE A 371 -3.14 13.64 -16.28
C ILE A 371 -4.03 14.75 -16.84
N LEU A 372 -3.53 15.99 -16.88
CA LEU A 372 -4.28 17.11 -17.45
C LEU A 372 -4.59 16.88 -18.94
N GLU A 373 -3.74 16.17 -19.69
CA GLU A 373 -3.99 15.83 -21.09
C GLU A 373 -5.13 14.81 -21.31
N PHE A 374 -5.71 14.23 -20.24
CA PHE A 374 -6.99 13.52 -20.34
C PHE A 374 -8.20 14.45 -20.48
N ASP A 375 -8.04 15.74 -20.18
CA ASP A 375 -9.07 16.74 -20.43
C ASP A 375 -9.20 16.97 -21.94
N PRO A 376 -10.37 16.71 -22.56
CA PRO A 376 -10.56 16.87 -24.00
C PRO A 376 -10.34 18.31 -24.49
N ASP A 377 -10.44 19.31 -23.60
CA ASP A 377 -10.19 20.71 -23.92
C ASP A 377 -8.69 21.06 -23.98
N ILE A 378 -7.81 20.17 -23.49
CA ILE A 378 -6.37 20.35 -23.51
C ILE A 378 -5.77 19.70 -24.75
N ARG A 379 -5.10 20.52 -25.57
CA ARG A 379 -4.32 20.01 -26.70
C ARG A 379 -3.09 19.25 -26.18
N GLY A 380 -2.88 18.04 -26.68
CA GLY A 380 -1.72 17.22 -26.31
C GLY A 380 -0.38 17.97 -26.44
N GLY A 381 0.49 17.79 -25.45
CA GLY A 381 1.77 18.47 -25.30
C GLY A 381 1.72 19.76 -24.47
N GLN A 382 0.54 20.26 -24.12
CA GLN A 382 0.39 21.48 -23.30
C GLN A 382 0.28 21.20 -21.81
N GLY A 383 0.05 19.94 -21.39
CA GLY A 383 -0.26 19.61 -20.00
C GLY A 383 0.82 20.05 -19.01
N TYR A 384 2.10 19.86 -19.35
CA TYR A 384 3.21 20.26 -18.48
C TYR A 384 3.23 21.78 -18.24
N ALA A 385 3.03 22.59 -19.28
CA ALA A 385 3.04 24.05 -19.15
C ALA A 385 1.88 24.54 -18.26
N ILE A 386 0.70 23.93 -18.40
CA ILE A 386 -0.48 24.23 -17.57
C ILE A 386 -0.22 23.82 -16.11
N ALA A 387 0.30 22.61 -15.88
CA ALA A 387 0.64 22.12 -14.54
C ALA A 387 1.67 23.05 -13.86
N ARG A 388 2.68 23.49 -14.60
CA ARG A 388 3.70 24.43 -14.12
C ARG A 388 3.10 25.77 -13.74
N ASP A 389 2.25 26.34 -14.59
CA ASP A 389 1.56 27.61 -14.31
C ASP A 389 0.68 27.51 -13.04
N ILE A 390 -0.06 26.41 -12.86
CA ILE A 390 -0.88 26.17 -11.65
C ILE A 390 -0.02 26.10 -10.38
N LEU A 391 1.16 25.49 -10.47
CA LEU A 391 2.11 25.41 -9.35
C LEU A 391 2.73 26.79 -9.05
N ASP A 392 3.24 27.46 -10.07
CA ASP A 392 3.99 28.72 -9.94
C ASP A 392 3.09 29.89 -9.51
N SER A 393 1.83 29.90 -9.97
CA SER A 393 0.83 30.88 -9.53
C SER A 393 0.33 30.67 -8.09
N GLY A 394 0.73 29.58 -7.42
CA GLY A 394 0.29 29.26 -6.05
C GLY A 394 -1.12 28.66 -5.96
N ARG A 395 -1.80 28.43 -7.09
CA ARG A 395 -3.13 27.80 -7.13
C ARG A 395 -3.10 26.38 -6.57
N ALA A 396 -2.05 25.62 -6.87
CA ALA A 396 -1.83 24.29 -6.28
C ALA A 396 -1.72 24.36 -4.74
N LEU A 397 -0.97 25.31 -4.18
CA LEU A 397 -0.83 25.48 -2.74
C LEU A 397 -2.18 25.82 -2.08
N ALA A 398 -2.92 26.76 -2.66
CA ALA A 398 -4.25 27.12 -2.17
C ALA A 398 -5.20 25.92 -2.16
N LYS A 399 -5.17 25.11 -3.22
CA LYS A 399 -5.97 23.88 -3.32
C LYS A 399 -5.54 22.82 -2.29
N MET A 400 -4.23 22.59 -2.12
CA MET A 400 -3.73 21.70 -1.06
C MET A 400 -4.21 22.17 0.31
N GLN A 401 -4.17 23.47 0.58
CA GLN A 401 -4.60 24.01 1.86
C GLN A 401 -6.10 23.82 2.12
N ALA A 402 -6.92 23.95 1.07
CA ALA A 402 -8.35 23.66 1.12
C ALA A 402 -8.62 22.17 1.39
N ILE A 403 -7.87 21.26 0.76
CA ILE A 403 -7.96 19.81 1.01
C ILE A 403 -7.58 19.49 2.46
N ILE A 404 -6.47 20.03 2.97
CA ILE A 404 -6.02 19.86 4.36
C ILE A 404 -7.11 20.31 5.35
N ASN A 405 -7.69 21.49 5.11
CA ASN A 405 -8.74 22.02 5.99
C ASN A 405 -10.01 21.16 5.92
N ALA A 406 -10.41 20.71 4.73
CA ALA A 406 -11.60 19.89 4.53
C ALA A 406 -11.47 18.47 5.12
N GLN A 407 -10.27 17.89 5.09
CA GLN A 407 -9.94 16.62 5.75
C GLN A 407 -9.81 16.74 7.27
N GLY A 408 -9.66 17.96 7.79
CA GLY A 408 -9.37 18.20 9.20
C GLY A 408 -7.87 18.27 9.42
N ARG A 409 -7.35 19.50 9.55
CA ARG A 409 -5.94 19.79 9.81
C ARG A 409 -5.47 19.06 11.07
N ASN A 410 -4.23 18.56 11.03
CA ASN A 410 -3.57 18.05 12.21
C ASN A 410 -3.25 19.23 13.17
N PRO A 411 -3.83 19.27 14.38
CA PRO A 411 -3.60 20.37 15.33
C PRO A 411 -2.19 20.35 15.93
N THR A 412 -1.54 19.19 15.92
CA THR A 412 -0.20 18.97 16.46
C THR A 412 0.65 18.22 15.44
N PRO A 413 1.06 18.89 14.35
CA PRO A 413 1.91 18.26 13.35
C PRO A 413 3.20 17.75 14.00
N PRO A 414 3.60 16.48 13.74
CA PRO A 414 4.84 15.94 14.28
C PRO A 414 6.04 16.75 13.80
N GLN A 415 7.06 16.82 14.65
CA GLN A 415 8.33 17.47 14.36
C GLN A 415 9.30 16.42 13.83
N ILE A 416 10.44 16.88 13.30
CA ILE A 416 11.55 15.97 12.97
C ILE A 416 12.12 15.35 14.24
N GLY A 417 12.60 14.11 14.14
CA GLY A 417 13.16 13.37 15.27
C GLY A 417 14.30 14.11 15.96
N ARG A 418 14.40 13.93 17.28
CA ARG A 418 15.36 14.68 18.12
C ARG A 418 16.78 14.14 18.01
N LEU A 419 16.93 12.84 17.76
CA LEU A 419 18.22 12.20 17.58
C LEU A 419 18.65 12.37 16.13
N ARG A 420 19.90 12.77 15.92
CA ARG A 420 20.45 13.05 14.58
C ARG A 420 21.88 12.53 14.47
N GLN A 421 22.15 11.79 13.40
CA GLN A 421 23.52 11.41 13.00
C GLN A 421 23.76 11.86 11.58
N ALA A 422 24.85 12.62 11.36
CA ALA A 422 25.34 12.88 10.01
C ALA A 422 26.19 11.70 9.54
N VAL A 423 25.93 11.19 8.34
CA VAL A 423 26.76 10.16 7.71
C VAL A 423 27.77 10.86 6.79
N PRO A 424 29.09 10.75 7.06
CA PRO A 424 30.12 11.38 6.25
C PRO A 424 30.48 10.55 5.00
N ALA A 425 30.96 11.20 3.96
CA ALA A 425 31.60 10.55 2.82
C ALA A 425 32.93 9.88 3.23
N SER A 426 33.12 8.63 2.78
CA SER A 426 34.31 7.83 3.06
C SER A 426 35.57 8.35 2.36
N HIS A 427 35.42 8.97 1.18
CA HIS A 427 36.49 9.63 0.45
C HIS A 427 35.92 10.73 -0.46
N SER A 428 36.80 11.59 -1.00
CA SER A 428 36.39 12.62 -1.98
C SER A 428 36.11 12.00 -3.37
N GLY A 429 35.21 12.62 -4.13
CA GLY A 429 34.84 12.19 -5.48
C GLY A 429 33.47 12.70 -5.90
N TYR A 430 32.75 11.92 -6.71
CA TYR A 430 31.38 12.17 -7.14
C TYR A 430 30.47 11.02 -6.73
N ILE A 431 29.22 11.32 -6.37
CA ILE A 431 28.23 10.26 -6.11
C ILE A 431 27.88 9.56 -7.43
N THR A 432 28.23 8.29 -7.55
CA THR A 432 28.04 7.50 -8.79
C THR A 432 26.86 6.54 -8.72
N ALA A 433 26.40 6.18 -7.52
CA ALA A 433 25.20 5.38 -7.32
C ALA A 433 24.59 5.65 -5.94
N ILE A 434 23.27 5.49 -5.86
CA ILE A 434 22.52 5.55 -4.60
C ILE A 434 21.63 4.31 -4.51
N ASP A 435 21.75 3.56 -3.41
CA ASP A 435 20.94 2.39 -3.13
C ASP A 435 19.61 2.79 -2.45
N ASN A 436 18.53 2.74 -3.21
CA ASN A 436 17.19 3.03 -2.74
C ASN A 436 16.70 2.05 -1.66
N LEU A 437 17.09 0.78 -1.73
CA LEU A 437 16.67 -0.24 -0.77
C LEU A 437 17.38 -0.04 0.55
N GLN A 438 18.69 0.23 0.52
CA GLN A 438 19.46 0.48 1.74
C GLN A 438 19.02 1.77 2.43
N LEU A 439 18.78 2.86 1.70
CA LEU A 439 18.25 4.10 2.31
C LEU A 439 16.83 3.92 2.87
N ALA A 440 15.98 3.16 2.18
CA ALA A 440 14.67 2.80 2.70
C ALA A 440 14.77 1.95 3.97
N HIS A 441 15.74 1.03 4.03
CA HIS A 441 16.01 0.18 5.18
C HIS A 441 16.51 0.99 6.39
N ILE A 442 17.50 1.87 6.21
CA ILE A 442 18.01 2.77 7.26
C ILE A 442 16.89 3.65 7.82
N ALA A 443 16.08 4.26 6.97
CA ALA A 443 14.95 5.08 7.41
C ALA A 443 13.92 4.28 8.23
N ARG A 444 13.71 3.00 7.88
CA ARG A 444 12.83 2.10 8.64
C ARG A 444 13.41 1.69 9.98
N LEU A 445 14.70 1.36 10.01
CA LEU A 445 15.41 1.07 11.27
C LEU A 445 15.37 2.27 12.22
N ALA A 446 15.37 3.50 11.68
CA ALA A 446 15.27 4.72 12.48
C ALA A 446 13.87 4.96 13.09
N GLY A 447 12.86 4.16 12.71
CA GLY A 447 11.48 4.21 13.24
C GLY A 447 10.39 4.55 12.21
N ALA A 448 10.76 4.93 10.97
CA ALA A 448 9.78 5.30 9.96
C ALA A 448 9.01 4.06 9.42
N PRO A 449 7.70 4.15 9.13
CA PRO A 449 6.82 5.32 9.22
C PRO A 449 6.13 5.51 10.58
N MET A 450 6.30 4.58 11.52
CA MET A 450 5.56 4.58 12.79
C MET A 450 5.90 5.84 13.60
N ASP A 451 7.19 6.14 13.69
CA ASP A 451 7.68 7.40 14.21
C ASP A 451 7.79 8.40 13.06
N LYS A 452 6.80 9.30 13.00
CA LYS A 452 6.67 10.23 11.86
C LYS A 452 7.84 11.19 11.70
N GLY A 453 8.53 11.50 12.81
CA GLY A 453 9.72 12.34 12.83
C GLY A 453 10.99 11.63 12.36
N ALA A 454 10.99 10.30 12.32
CA ALA A 454 12.13 9.50 11.91
C ALA A 454 12.28 9.43 10.39
N GLY A 455 13.51 9.20 9.93
CA GLY A 455 13.81 9.05 8.51
C GLY A 455 15.25 9.44 8.14
N VAL A 456 15.45 9.65 6.84
CA VAL A 456 16.74 10.04 6.26
C VAL A 456 16.57 11.32 5.45
N ASP A 457 17.46 12.29 5.64
CA ASP A 457 17.49 13.57 4.93
C ASP A 457 18.75 13.68 4.08
N LEU A 458 18.59 13.63 2.75
CA LEU A 458 19.69 13.61 1.80
C LEU A 458 20.28 15.01 1.59
N HIS A 459 21.60 15.10 1.63
CA HIS A 459 22.34 16.33 1.32
C HIS A 459 23.01 16.27 -0.05
N LYS A 460 23.29 15.06 -0.55
CA LYS A 460 23.90 14.79 -1.84
C LYS A 460 22.99 13.91 -2.70
N LYS A 461 23.01 14.16 -4.00
CA LYS A 461 22.28 13.46 -5.04
C LYS A 461 23.27 12.84 -6.04
N LEU A 462 22.73 12.00 -6.92
CA LEU A 462 23.52 11.37 -7.97
C LEU A 462 24.21 12.44 -8.83
N GLY A 463 25.52 12.29 -9.03
CA GLY A 463 26.37 13.24 -9.76
C GLY A 463 26.94 14.40 -8.94
N ASP A 464 26.53 14.57 -7.68
CA ASP A 464 27.07 15.63 -6.85
C ASP A 464 28.54 15.37 -6.45
N PRO A 465 29.41 16.39 -6.44
CA PRO A 465 30.73 16.28 -5.86
C PRO A 465 30.66 16.22 -4.33
N VAL A 466 31.58 15.48 -3.73
CA VAL A 466 31.68 15.33 -2.27
C VAL A 466 33.14 15.27 -1.83
N ASN A 467 33.44 15.87 -0.68
CA ASN A 467 34.74 15.75 -0.02
C ASN A 467 34.72 14.71 1.09
N VAL A 468 35.86 14.08 1.38
CA VAL A 468 36.01 13.21 2.54
C VAL A 468 35.53 13.91 3.82
N GLY A 469 34.71 13.22 4.62
CA GLY A 469 34.13 13.77 5.85
C GLY A 469 32.90 14.67 5.65
N GLU A 470 32.59 15.09 4.42
CA GLU A 470 31.39 15.87 4.13
C GLU A 470 30.13 15.00 4.31
N SER A 471 29.07 15.56 4.90
CA SER A 471 27.86 14.78 5.17
C SER A 471 27.05 14.54 3.89
N ILE A 472 26.86 13.26 3.55
CA ILE A 472 26.05 12.81 2.40
C ILE A 472 24.55 12.79 2.72
N TYR A 473 24.19 12.45 3.96
CA TYR A 473 22.83 12.55 4.49
C TYR A 473 22.83 12.57 6.03
N SER A 474 21.69 12.90 6.62
CA SER A 474 21.44 12.78 8.06
C SER A 474 20.36 11.74 8.35
N ILE A 475 20.57 10.92 9.38
CA ILE A 475 19.56 10.02 9.96
C ILE A 475 18.86 10.75 11.11
N TYR A 476 17.55 10.64 11.19
CA TYR A 476 16.72 11.16 12.28
C TYR A 476 15.91 10.04 12.91
N ALA A 477 15.84 10.01 14.25
CA ALA A 477 15.05 9.05 15.01
C ALA A 477 14.45 9.71 16.27
N GLU A 478 13.42 9.07 16.84
CA GLU A 478 12.81 9.48 18.11
C GLU A 478 13.35 8.67 19.29
N PHE A 479 13.61 7.38 19.09
CA PHE A 479 14.03 6.47 20.15
C PHE A 479 15.52 6.06 20.02
N PRO A 480 16.27 5.97 21.14
CA PRO A 480 17.67 5.57 21.10
C PRO A 480 17.94 4.19 20.49
N ALA A 481 17.06 3.21 20.72
CA ALA A 481 17.24 1.85 20.18
C ALA A 481 17.21 1.83 18.65
N ASP A 482 16.17 2.43 18.07
CA ASP A 482 16.00 2.58 16.61
C ASP A 482 17.15 3.39 15.99
N PHE A 483 17.59 4.43 16.70
CA PHE A 483 18.71 5.26 16.29
C PHE A 483 20.02 4.48 16.17
N GLU A 484 20.36 3.65 17.15
CA GLU A 484 21.58 2.82 17.09
C GLU A 484 21.49 1.78 15.97
N PHE A 485 20.35 1.10 15.78
CA PHE A 485 20.19 0.17 14.65
C PHE A 485 20.38 0.84 13.29
N ALA A 486 19.81 2.04 13.10
CA ALA A 486 19.96 2.78 11.86
C ALA A 486 21.41 3.24 11.62
N LYS A 487 22.10 3.66 12.68
CA LYS A 487 23.50 4.06 12.63
C LYS A 487 24.41 2.88 12.29
N GLU A 488 24.26 1.75 12.98
CA GLU A 488 25.03 0.53 12.68
C GLU A 488 24.83 0.09 11.22
N SER A 489 23.60 0.16 10.70
CA SER A 489 23.33 -0.19 9.31
C SER A 489 24.02 0.77 8.33
N ALA A 490 24.02 2.08 8.61
CA ALA A 490 24.68 3.08 7.78
C ALA A 490 26.22 3.01 7.84
N GLU A 491 26.78 2.58 8.97
CA GLU A 491 28.23 2.33 9.12
C GLU A 491 28.68 1.10 8.33
N GLN A 492 27.84 0.06 8.26
CA GLN A 492 28.11 -1.13 7.44
C GLN A 492 27.98 -0.84 5.94
N ASP A 493 26.90 -0.15 5.55
CA ASP A 493 26.66 0.29 4.18
C ASP A 493 25.91 1.61 4.18
N SER A 494 26.61 2.66 3.74
CA SER A 494 26.05 4.00 3.64
C SER A 494 24.93 4.10 2.58
N GLY A 495 24.83 3.15 1.64
CA GLY A 495 23.93 3.21 0.49
C GLY A 495 24.40 4.18 -0.61
N PHE A 496 25.59 4.75 -0.51
CA PHE A 496 26.18 5.65 -1.51
C PHE A 496 27.48 5.06 -2.05
N ASN A 497 27.65 5.13 -3.37
CA ASN A 497 28.92 4.85 -4.03
C ASN A 497 29.57 6.16 -4.48
N ILE A 498 30.86 6.32 -4.21
CA ILE A 498 31.65 7.49 -4.58
C ILE A 498 32.72 7.04 -5.56
N GLY A 499 32.77 7.67 -6.73
CA GLY A 499 33.76 7.38 -7.78
C GLY A 499 34.55 8.62 -8.20
N GLU A 500 35.58 8.43 -9.01
CA GLU A 500 36.41 9.53 -9.52
C GLU A 500 35.69 10.42 -10.53
N LYS A 501 34.72 9.86 -11.26
CA LYS A 501 33.90 10.55 -12.26
C LYS A 501 32.47 10.02 -12.23
N TYR A 502 31.52 10.87 -12.58
CA TYR A 502 30.14 10.51 -12.84
C TYR A 502 29.85 10.67 -14.34
N ASP A 503 29.58 9.57 -15.03
CA ASP A 503 29.08 9.58 -16.40
C ASP A 503 27.55 9.51 -16.36
N ASP A 504 26.90 10.58 -16.81
CA ASP A 504 25.44 10.70 -16.77
C ASP A 504 24.78 9.86 -17.87
N GLU A 505 24.70 8.55 -17.67
CA GLU A 505 23.97 7.64 -18.53
C GLU A 505 22.47 7.70 -18.22
N ARG A 506 21.79 8.79 -18.60
CA ARG A 506 20.32 8.84 -18.57
C ARG A 506 19.75 7.88 -19.64
N PRO A 507 18.87 6.93 -19.28
CA PRO A 507 18.30 5.95 -20.21
C PRO A 507 17.24 6.50 -21.18
#